data_AF-A0AAD5E0S6-F1
#
_entry.id   AF-A0AAD5E0S6-F1
#
_cell.length_a   1.000
_cell.length_b   1.000
_cell.length_c   1.000
_cell.angle_alpha   90.00
_cell.angle_beta   90.00
_cell.angle_gamma   90.00
#
_symmetry.space_group_name_H-M   'P 1'
#
loop_
_entity.id
_entity.type
_entity.pdbx_description
1 polymer ?
#
loop_
_entity_poly.entity_id
_entity_poly.type
_entity_poly.pdbx_seq_one_letter_code
_entity_poly.pdbx_strand_id
1 'polypeptide(L)'
;MAATAHVPGPVKSMDSSIMLLQDVPICHMDSHSKVPESDIVSNEIMHNGVWEHAETVNILARLEEWKQAKQQGSSGVVLLDVGANVGWFTLQAAAMGYHVLAVEPMPRNQGALRRTLCENQKLAEKVTLIPKGLSDKPRKCQLYVLKSNKGNGTPVCEGAAFANLKDSPEYELAGEFPLTTLDEVFKGTMEALADRVQVVKIDVEGFEPQVYATLTTRCGVQLAPCCQTCHAFFF
;
A
#
# COMPACT_ATOMS: atom_id res chain seq x y z
N MET A 1 -38.25 14.87 16.25
CA MET A 1 -38.24 14.28 14.90
C MET A 1 -36.89 13.59 14.73
N ALA A 2 -36.87 12.26 14.79
CA ALA A 2 -35.64 11.48 14.72
C ALA A 2 -35.18 11.38 13.27
N ALA A 3 -33.95 11.81 12.98
CA ALA A 3 -33.33 11.62 11.68
C ALA A 3 -32.96 10.14 11.53
N THR A 4 -33.57 9.48 10.56
CA THR A 4 -33.27 8.10 10.18
C THR A 4 -31.89 8.05 9.52
N ALA A 5 -30.98 7.24 10.09
CA ALA A 5 -29.71 6.92 9.47
C ALA A 5 -29.98 6.21 8.14
N HIS A 6 -29.56 6.83 7.03
CA HIS A 6 -29.63 6.21 5.71
C HIS A 6 -28.49 5.19 5.62
N VAL A 7 -28.84 3.91 5.74
CA VAL A 7 -27.93 2.80 5.45
C VAL A 7 -27.80 2.74 3.92
N PRO A 8 -26.60 2.95 3.32
CA PRO A 8 -26.44 2.84 1.88
C PRO A 8 -26.79 1.41 1.43
N GLY A 9 -27.60 1.32 0.37
CA GLY A 9 -27.95 0.04 -0.26
C GLY A 9 -26.74 -0.64 -0.92
N PRO A 10 -26.90 -1.89 -1.38
CA PRO A 10 -25.80 -2.72 -1.87
C PRO A 10 -25.07 -2.04 -3.05
N VAL A 11 -23.74 -2.00 -2.93
CA VAL A 11 -22.80 -1.51 -3.95
C VAL A 11 -23.01 -2.31 -5.24
N LYS A 12 -23.35 -1.64 -6.34
CA LYS A 12 -23.44 -2.27 -7.68
C LYS A 12 -22.07 -2.88 -8.05
N SER A 13 -22.10 -4.08 -8.60
CA SER A 13 -20.98 -5.02 -8.77
C SER A 13 -19.64 -4.38 -9.17
N MET A 14 -18.69 -4.34 -8.23
CA MET A 14 -17.28 -3.98 -8.43
C MET A 14 -16.48 -5.04 -9.20
N ASP A 15 -17.09 -6.19 -9.46
CA ASP A 15 -16.48 -7.37 -10.08
C ASP A 15 -15.86 -7.06 -11.46
N SER A 16 -16.54 -6.24 -12.27
CA SER A 16 -16.05 -5.84 -13.60
C SER A 16 -14.84 -4.89 -13.55
N SER A 17 -14.61 -4.18 -12.44
CA SER A 17 -13.46 -3.29 -12.28
C SER A 17 -12.21 -4.02 -11.79
N ILE A 18 -12.39 -5.11 -11.04
CA ILE A 18 -11.31 -6.03 -10.67
C ILE A 18 -10.84 -6.82 -11.92
N MET A 19 -11.77 -7.19 -12.80
CA MET A 19 -11.45 -7.82 -14.08
C MET A 19 -10.56 -6.96 -15.00
N LEU A 20 -10.64 -5.62 -14.95
CA LEU A 20 -9.85 -4.73 -15.82
C LEU A 20 -8.32 -4.88 -15.68
N LEU A 21 -7.85 -5.51 -14.61
CA LEU A 21 -6.41 -5.67 -14.32
C LEU A 21 -5.88 -7.09 -14.48
N GLN A 22 -6.74 -8.08 -14.74
CA GLN A 22 -6.26 -9.41 -15.17
C GLN A 22 -5.43 -9.31 -16.45
N ASP A 23 -5.62 -8.24 -17.24
CA ASP A 23 -4.89 -7.97 -18.48
C ASP A 23 -3.66 -7.05 -18.33
N VAL A 24 -3.38 -6.53 -17.12
CA VAL A 24 -2.15 -5.75 -16.88
C VAL A 24 -1.09 -6.68 -16.30
N PRO A 25 -0.03 -7.01 -17.06
CA PRO A 25 1.04 -7.85 -16.53
C PRO A 25 1.73 -7.12 -15.38
N ILE A 26 1.58 -7.65 -14.16
CA ILE A 26 2.42 -7.24 -13.03
C ILE A 26 3.80 -7.81 -13.30
N CYS A 27 4.77 -6.93 -13.54
CA CYS A 27 6.12 -7.33 -13.83
C CYS A 27 6.82 -7.72 -12.53
N HIS A 28 7.22 -8.99 -12.43
CA HIS A 28 8.05 -9.46 -11.32
C HIS A 28 9.53 -9.19 -11.61
N MET A 29 10.34 -9.09 -10.56
CA MET A 29 11.79 -9.00 -10.68
C MET A 29 12.37 -10.35 -11.14
N ASP A 30 12.22 -10.66 -12.43
CA ASP A 30 13.10 -11.49 -13.26
C ASP A 30 12.52 -11.58 -14.67
N SER A 31 13.08 -10.81 -15.59
CA SER A 31 12.44 -10.54 -16.88
C SER A 31 12.62 -11.60 -17.95
N HIS A 32 13.18 -12.75 -17.62
CA HIS A 32 13.33 -13.87 -18.55
C HIS A 32 13.25 -15.23 -17.87
N SER A 33 12.76 -15.30 -16.64
CA SER A 33 12.69 -16.55 -15.88
C SER A 33 11.54 -16.45 -14.90
N LYS A 34 10.81 -17.56 -14.73
CA LYS A 34 9.63 -17.71 -13.87
C LYS A 34 9.74 -16.90 -12.57
N VAL A 35 8.63 -16.34 -12.10
CA VAL A 35 8.52 -15.82 -10.72
C VAL A 35 9.12 -16.88 -9.78
N PRO A 36 10.07 -16.51 -8.90
CA PRO A 36 10.64 -17.47 -7.98
C PRO A 36 9.52 -18.15 -7.16
N GLU A 37 9.56 -19.47 -6.99
CA GLU A 37 8.60 -20.20 -6.14
C GLU A 37 8.54 -19.62 -4.72
N SER A 38 9.63 -18.99 -4.27
CA SER A 38 9.76 -18.29 -3.00
C SER A 38 9.13 -16.90 -2.96
N ASP A 39 8.22 -16.55 -3.87
CA ASP A 39 7.51 -15.27 -3.88
C ASP A 39 6.00 -15.54 -3.87
N ILE A 40 5.45 -15.70 -2.67
CA ILE A 40 4.08 -16.19 -2.46
C ILE A 40 3.07 -15.24 -3.13
N VAL A 41 3.21 -13.93 -2.89
CA VAL A 41 2.30 -12.91 -3.43
C VAL A 41 2.29 -12.96 -4.95
N SER A 42 3.49 -12.96 -5.56
CA SER A 42 3.63 -12.97 -7.01
C SER A 42 3.08 -14.25 -7.65
N ASN A 43 3.31 -15.41 -7.02
CA ASN A 43 2.79 -16.69 -7.51
C ASN A 43 1.28 -16.77 -7.42
N GLU A 44 0.70 -16.31 -6.31
CA GLU A 44 -0.76 -16.26 -6.14
C GLU A 44 -1.42 -15.37 -7.21
N ILE A 45 -0.86 -14.18 -7.43
CA ILE A 45 -1.31 -13.26 -8.49
C ILE A 45 -1.20 -13.92 -9.87
N MET A 46 -0.08 -14.57 -10.19
CA MET A 46 0.09 -15.23 -11.50
C MET A 46 -0.91 -16.37 -11.71
N HIS A 47 -1.21 -17.16 -10.67
CA HIS A 47 -2.03 -18.36 -10.79
C HIS A 47 -3.53 -18.06 -10.71
N ASN A 48 -3.91 -17.17 -9.80
CA ASN A 48 -5.31 -16.91 -9.48
C ASN A 48 -5.78 -15.53 -9.97
N GLY A 49 -4.87 -14.68 -10.45
CA GLY A 49 -5.19 -13.35 -10.97
C GLY A 49 -5.64 -12.37 -9.89
N VAL A 50 -5.43 -12.70 -8.61
CA VAL A 50 -5.91 -11.92 -7.47
C VAL A 50 -5.03 -12.12 -6.24
N TRP A 51 -4.85 -11.05 -5.46
CA TRP A 51 -4.33 -11.09 -4.10
C TRP A 51 -5.36 -10.44 -3.17
N GLU A 52 -5.64 -11.05 -2.01
CA GLU A 52 -6.52 -10.47 -0.97
C GLU A 52 -7.80 -9.83 -1.54
N HIS A 53 -8.64 -10.68 -2.16
CA HIS A 53 -9.77 -10.21 -2.94
C HIS A 53 -10.75 -9.35 -2.13
N ALA A 54 -11.07 -9.74 -0.89
CA ALA A 54 -12.03 -9.02 -0.06
C ALA A 54 -11.51 -7.63 0.31
N GLU A 55 -10.23 -7.55 0.63
CA GLU A 55 -9.49 -6.34 0.99
C GLU A 55 -9.38 -5.41 -0.22
N THR A 56 -9.10 -5.97 -1.40
CA THR A 56 -9.08 -5.26 -2.68
C THR A 56 -10.44 -4.62 -2.94
N VAL A 57 -11.53 -5.37 -2.85
CA VAL A 57 -12.90 -4.84 -3.00
C VAL A 57 -13.17 -3.71 -2.00
N ASN A 58 -12.80 -3.92 -0.73
CA ASN A 58 -13.06 -2.95 0.34
C ASN A 58 -12.33 -1.62 0.12
N ILE A 59 -11.05 -1.64 -0.26
CA ILE A 59 -10.27 -0.42 -0.53
C ILE A 59 -10.85 0.34 -1.72
N LEU A 60 -11.12 -0.36 -2.83
CA LEU A 60 -11.69 0.25 -4.04
C LEU A 60 -13.08 0.84 -3.78
N ALA A 61 -13.89 0.18 -2.94
CA ALA A 61 -15.17 0.71 -2.50
C ALA A 61 -15.06 2.02 -1.74
N ARG A 62 -14.12 2.13 -0.80
CA ARG A 62 -13.91 3.38 -0.07
C ARG A 62 -13.40 4.51 -0.95
N LEU A 63 -12.52 4.20 -1.91
CA LEU A 63 -12.07 5.20 -2.87
C LEU A 63 -13.25 5.77 -3.69
N GLU A 64 -14.16 4.90 -4.13
CA GLU A 64 -15.34 5.31 -4.90
C GLU A 64 -16.35 6.08 -4.04
N GLU A 65 -16.62 5.65 -2.79
CA GLU A 65 -17.45 6.40 -1.84
C GLU A 65 -16.92 7.82 -1.62
N TRP A 66 -15.61 7.98 -1.40
CA TRP A 66 -14.97 9.28 -1.23
C TRP A 66 -15.05 10.15 -2.48
N LYS A 67 -14.92 9.53 -3.66
CA LYS A 67 -15.03 10.22 -4.94
C LYS A 67 -16.44 10.75 -5.17
N GLN A 68 -17.46 9.97 -4.81
CA GLN A 68 -18.86 10.37 -4.92
C GLN A 68 -19.26 11.43 -3.90
N ALA A 69 -18.69 11.37 -2.69
CA ALA A 69 -18.95 12.36 -1.64
C ALA A 69 -18.27 13.72 -1.92
N LYS A 70 -17.23 13.76 -2.76
CA LYS A 70 -16.49 14.99 -3.06
C LYS A 70 -17.30 15.93 -3.95
N GLN A 71 -17.28 17.22 -3.61
CA GLN A 71 -17.94 18.26 -4.41
C GLN A 71 -17.30 18.38 -5.80
N GLN A 72 -18.11 18.75 -6.79
CA GLN A 72 -17.66 18.97 -8.16
C GLN A 72 -16.57 20.06 -8.20
N GLY A 73 -15.41 19.75 -8.80
CA GLY A 73 -14.25 20.65 -8.85
C GLY A 73 -13.23 20.48 -7.72
N SER A 74 -13.45 19.56 -6.78
CA SER A 74 -12.46 19.20 -5.76
C SER A 74 -11.27 18.44 -6.35
N SER A 75 -10.10 18.61 -5.71
CA SER A 75 -8.89 17.87 -6.05
C SER A 75 -9.10 16.38 -5.73
N GLY A 76 -8.91 15.50 -6.71
CA GLY A 76 -9.34 14.09 -6.64
C GLY A 76 -8.80 13.29 -5.44
N VAL A 77 -9.40 12.12 -5.19
CA VAL A 77 -9.07 11.18 -4.11
C VAL A 77 -7.73 10.48 -4.35
N VAL A 78 -6.93 10.33 -3.29
CA VAL A 78 -5.64 9.64 -3.28
C VAL A 78 -5.69 8.47 -2.30
N LEU A 79 -5.13 7.33 -2.72
CA LEU A 79 -4.79 6.20 -1.86
C LEU A 79 -3.36 6.39 -1.33
N LEU A 80 -3.17 6.23 -0.03
CA LEU A 80 -1.86 5.99 0.57
C LEU A 80 -1.71 4.48 0.81
N ASP A 81 -0.85 3.83 0.02
CA ASP A 81 -0.58 2.39 0.09
C ASP A 81 0.74 2.18 0.86
N VAL A 82 0.66 1.82 2.13
CA VAL A 82 1.81 1.64 3.03
C VAL A 82 2.18 0.16 3.13
N GLY A 83 3.37 -0.17 2.65
CA GLY A 83 3.77 -1.55 2.37
C GLY A 83 3.18 -2.02 1.05
N ALA A 84 3.48 -1.29 -0.02
CA ALA A 84 2.89 -1.54 -1.33
C ALA A 84 3.31 -2.89 -1.94
N ASN A 85 4.40 -3.50 -1.44
CA ASN A 85 4.95 -4.77 -1.90
C ASN A 85 5.18 -4.72 -3.43
N VAL A 86 4.85 -5.79 -4.17
CA VAL A 86 4.91 -5.82 -5.65
C VAL A 86 3.89 -4.91 -6.33
N GLY A 87 3.05 -4.22 -5.56
CA GLY A 87 2.19 -3.15 -6.04
C GLY A 87 0.76 -3.55 -6.37
N TRP A 88 0.26 -4.69 -5.87
CA TRP A 88 -1.11 -5.15 -6.16
C TRP A 88 -2.16 -4.06 -5.93
N PHE A 89 -2.34 -3.61 -4.68
CA PHE A 89 -3.32 -2.57 -4.34
C PHE A 89 -3.06 -1.24 -5.04
N THR A 90 -1.78 -0.86 -5.16
CA THR A 90 -1.34 0.33 -5.91
C THR A 90 -1.84 0.30 -7.36
N LEU A 91 -1.65 -0.81 -8.07
CA LEU A 91 -2.03 -0.95 -9.48
C LEU A 91 -3.56 -1.06 -9.62
N GLN A 92 -4.24 -1.75 -8.70
CA GLN A 92 -5.70 -1.81 -8.59
C GLN A 92 -6.33 -0.41 -8.53
N ALA A 93 -5.88 0.43 -7.60
CA ALA A 93 -6.38 1.78 -7.48
C ALA A 93 -6.00 2.67 -8.68
N ALA A 94 -4.76 2.55 -9.18
CA ALA A 94 -4.29 3.32 -10.32
C ALA A 94 -5.10 3.06 -11.61
N ALA A 95 -5.45 1.80 -11.89
CA ALA A 95 -6.25 1.48 -13.09
C ALA A 95 -7.69 1.96 -13.00
N MET A 96 -8.24 2.08 -11.78
CA MET A 96 -9.52 2.77 -11.54
C MET A 96 -9.41 4.31 -11.66
N GLY A 97 -8.21 4.83 -11.95
CA GLY A 97 -7.95 6.24 -12.22
C GLY A 97 -7.59 7.07 -10.99
N TYR A 98 -7.46 6.45 -9.82
CA TYR A 98 -7.04 7.10 -8.58
C TYR A 98 -5.54 7.38 -8.59
N HIS A 99 -5.13 8.44 -7.89
CA HIS A 99 -3.72 8.65 -7.61
C HIS A 99 -3.30 7.82 -6.40
N VAL A 100 -2.08 7.30 -6.42
CA VAL A 100 -1.55 6.45 -5.35
C VAL A 100 -0.20 6.96 -4.90
N LEU A 101 -0.03 7.08 -3.59
CA LEU A 101 1.26 7.20 -2.92
C LEU A 101 1.65 5.82 -2.41
N ALA A 102 2.55 5.14 -3.13
CA ALA A 102 3.00 3.80 -2.81
C ALA A 102 4.27 3.87 -1.98
N VAL A 103 4.22 3.45 -0.71
CA VAL A 103 5.36 3.43 0.20
C VAL A 103 5.86 1.98 0.27
N GLU A 104 7.08 1.75 -0.20
CA GLU A 104 7.68 0.41 -0.22
C GLU A 104 9.18 0.48 0.09
N PRO A 105 9.64 -0.10 1.21
CA PRO A 105 11.05 -0.05 1.60
C PRO A 105 11.96 -1.04 0.86
N MET A 106 11.45 -2.17 0.37
CA MET A 106 12.26 -3.26 -0.17
C MET A 106 12.66 -3.00 -1.64
N PRO A 107 13.96 -2.92 -1.96
CA PRO A 107 14.42 -2.65 -3.33
C PRO A 107 13.90 -3.66 -4.38
N ARG A 108 13.73 -4.93 -3.98
CA ARG A 108 13.19 -5.97 -4.87
C ARG A 108 11.75 -5.66 -5.30
N ASN A 109 10.89 -5.32 -4.33
CA ASN A 109 9.50 -5.01 -4.56
C ASN A 109 9.34 -3.67 -5.31
N GLN A 110 10.17 -2.67 -4.97
CA GLN A 110 10.28 -1.43 -5.74
C GLN A 110 10.65 -1.69 -7.21
N GLY A 111 11.58 -2.61 -7.47
CA GLY A 111 12.00 -2.99 -8.81
C GLY A 111 10.86 -3.59 -9.64
N ALA A 112 10.09 -4.50 -9.04
CA ALA A 112 8.90 -5.09 -9.65
C ALA A 112 7.86 -4.02 -10.02
N LEU A 113 7.46 -3.19 -9.03
CA LEU A 113 6.50 -2.12 -9.26
C LEU A 113 6.99 -1.11 -10.32
N ARG A 114 8.24 -0.65 -10.24
CA ARG A 114 8.81 0.27 -11.25
C ARG A 114 8.78 -0.30 -12.65
N ARG A 115 9.03 -1.61 -12.79
CA ARG A 115 8.99 -2.27 -14.08
C ARG A 115 7.57 -2.28 -14.64
N THR A 116 6.57 -2.64 -13.83
CA THR A 116 5.15 -2.58 -14.24
C THR A 116 4.76 -1.18 -14.69
N LEU A 117 5.15 -0.14 -13.93
CA LEU A 117 4.86 1.25 -14.28
C LEU A 117 5.58 1.67 -15.57
N CYS A 118 6.83 1.24 -15.79
CA CYS A 118 7.58 1.54 -17.01
C CYS A 118 6.90 0.97 -18.26
N GLU A 119 6.35 -0.24 -18.16
CA GLU A 119 5.62 -0.91 -19.24
C GLU A 119 4.19 -0.34 -19.43
N ASN A 120 3.66 0.40 -18.44
CA ASN A 120 2.29 0.93 -18.41
C ASN A 120 2.24 2.43 -18.09
N GLN A 121 2.55 3.28 -19.06
CA GLN A 121 2.68 4.73 -18.88
C GLN A 121 1.44 5.41 -18.25
N LYS A 122 0.22 4.98 -18.60
CA LYS A 122 -1.01 5.51 -17.99
C LYS A 122 -1.11 5.25 -16.48
N LEU A 123 -0.59 4.11 -16.02
CA LEU A 123 -0.51 3.80 -14.59
C LEU A 123 0.61 4.59 -13.93
N ALA A 124 1.75 4.76 -14.62
CA ALA A 124 2.87 5.57 -14.13
C ALA A 124 2.47 7.02 -13.82
N GLU A 125 1.58 7.63 -14.61
CA GLU A 125 1.05 8.98 -14.35
C GLU A 125 0.24 9.08 -13.04
N LYS A 126 -0.21 7.95 -12.50
CA LYS A 126 -1.07 7.86 -11.31
C LYS A 126 -0.34 7.48 -10.04
N VAL A 127 0.84 6.86 -10.15
CA VAL A 127 1.56 6.28 -9.02
C VAL A 127 2.81 7.09 -8.70
N THR A 128 2.94 7.51 -7.44
CA THR A 128 4.18 8.03 -6.88
C THR A 128 4.77 7.01 -5.92
N LEU A 129 5.91 6.43 -6.29
CA LEU A 129 6.64 5.48 -5.45
C LEU A 129 7.58 6.21 -4.49
N ILE A 130 7.42 5.94 -3.20
CA ILE A 130 8.23 6.44 -2.09
C ILE A 130 9.10 5.27 -1.59
N PRO A 131 10.41 5.23 -1.94
CA PRO A 131 11.29 4.10 -1.66
C PRO A 131 11.83 4.14 -0.22
N LYS A 132 10.92 4.18 0.76
CA LYS A 132 11.18 4.26 2.20
C LYS A 132 10.09 3.46 2.92
N GLY A 133 10.33 3.07 4.17
CA GLY A 133 9.24 2.62 5.05
C GLY A 133 8.70 3.78 5.88
N LEU A 134 7.48 3.66 6.37
CA LEU A 134 6.87 4.65 7.27
C LEU A 134 7.01 4.24 8.73
N SER A 135 7.18 5.23 9.60
CA SER A 135 7.29 5.04 11.04
C SER A 135 7.09 6.33 11.81
N ASP A 136 7.09 6.24 13.15
CA ASP A 136 6.94 7.35 14.08
C ASP A 136 8.12 8.34 14.07
N LYS A 137 9.30 7.90 13.60
CA LYS A 137 10.49 8.74 13.46
C LYS A 137 11.43 8.25 12.36
N PRO A 138 12.24 9.13 11.76
CA PRO A 138 13.25 8.72 10.78
C PRO A 138 14.34 7.87 11.43
N ARG A 139 14.74 6.79 10.77
CA ARG A 139 15.86 5.93 11.18
C ARG A 139 16.27 5.01 10.03
N LYS A 140 17.39 4.30 10.16
CA LYS A 140 17.77 3.22 9.26
C LYS A 140 17.48 1.89 9.92
N CYS A 141 16.96 0.93 9.18
CA CYS A 141 16.67 -0.41 9.67
C CYS A 141 17.17 -1.46 8.67
N GLN A 142 17.30 -2.69 9.15
CA GLN A 142 17.64 -3.85 8.35
C GLN A 142 16.38 -4.60 7.94
N LEU A 143 16.40 -5.17 6.74
CA LEU A 143 15.34 -6.00 6.23
C LEU A 143 15.82 -7.46 6.22
N TYR A 144 15.09 -8.32 6.91
CA TYR A 144 15.30 -9.76 6.86
C TYR A 144 14.21 -10.40 6.02
N VAL A 145 14.53 -11.47 5.31
CA VAL A 145 13.55 -12.25 4.56
C VAL A 145 13.67 -13.71 4.93
N LEU A 146 12.56 -14.43 4.91
CA LEU A 146 12.60 -15.89 4.94
C LEU A 146 13.23 -16.40 3.64
N LYS A 147 14.15 -17.35 3.73
CA LYS A 147 14.76 -17.98 2.53
C LYS A 147 13.71 -18.62 1.61
N SER A 148 12.60 -19.08 2.19
CA SER A 148 11.44 -19.65 1.50
C SER A 148 10.44 -18.60 0.99
N ASN A 149 10.49 -17.35 1.47
CA ASN A 149 9.61 -16.28 1.01
C ASN A 149 10.37 -14.95 0.90
N LYS A 150 11.18 -14.81 -0.16
CA LYS A 150 12.02 -13.63 -0.40
C LYS A 150 11.24 -12.40 -0.85
N GLY A 151 9.94 -12.54 -1.13
CA GLY A 151 9.04 -11.42 -1.43
C GLY A 151 8.54 -10.69 -0.18
N ASN A 152 8.62 -11.32 0.99
CA ASN A 152 8.15 -10.73 2.24
C ASN A 152 9.30 -10.29 3.14
N GLY A 153 9.36 -8.98 3.40
CA GLY A 153 10.43 -8.36 4.17
C GLY A 153 10.02 -8.07 5.60
N THR A 154 10.72 -8.64 6.57
CA THR A 154 10.56 -8.36 7.99
C THR A 154 11.48 -7.22 8.41
N PRO A 155 10.95 -6.04 8.76
CA PRO A 155 11.73 -4.89 9.18
C PRO A 155 12.30 -5.07 10.60
N VAL A 156 13.58 -4.74 10.78
CA VAL A 156 14.27 -4.87 12.07
C VAL A 156 15.18 -3.67 12.29
N CYS A 157 14.86 -2.83 13.28
CA CYS A 157 15.63 -1.64 13.57
C CYS A 157 16.65 -1.87 14.70
N GLU A 158 16.20 -2.32 15.87
CA GLU A 158 17.03 -2.55 17.07
C GLU A 158 16.30 -3.52 18.02
N GLY A 159 16.98 -4.08 19.04
CA GLY A 159 16.35 -4.82 20.15
C GLY A 159 16.31 -6.35 20.02
N ALA A 160 15.52 -7.02 20.87
CA ALA A 160 15.53 -8.49 20.97
C ALA A 160 15.09 -9.22 19.68
N ALA A 161 14.19 -8.60 18.89
CA ALA A 161 13.78 -9.12 17.59
C ALA A 161 14.98 -9.21 16.60
N PHE A 162 15.93 -8.27 16.70
CA PHE A 162 17.15 -8.28 15.91
C PHE A 162 18.05 -9.46 16.24
N ALA A 163 18.24 -9.75 17.54
CA ALA A 163 19.04 -10.90 17.95
C ALA A 163 18.43 -12.21 17.45
N ASN A 164 17.12 -12.38 17.58
CA ASN A 164 16.43 -13.62 17.20
C ASN A 164 16.47 -13.89 15.68
N LEU A 165 16.27 -12.86 14.85
CA LEU A 165 16.25 -13.02 13.39
C LEU A 165 17.65 -13.15 12.80
N LYS A 166 18.63 -12.41 13.35
CA LYS A 166 20.02 -12.47 12.90
C LYS A 166 20.63 -13.87 13.05
N ASP A 167 20.33 -14.54 14.16
CA ASP A 167 20.89 -15.86 14.46
C ASP A 167 20.01 -17.01 13.93
N SER A 168 18.86 -16.71 13.32
CA SER A 168 17.98 -17.72 12.73
C SER A 168 18.56 -18.26 11.41
N PRO A 169 18.65 -19.60 11.24
CA PRO A 169 19.13 -20.19 9.98
C PRO A 169 18.12 -20.04 8.84
N GLU A 170 16.86 -19.71 9.12
CA GLU A 170 15.76 -19.60 8.16
C GLU A 170 15.70 -18.23 7.47
N TYR A 171 16.27 -17.22 8.11
CA TYR A 171 16.27 -15.85 7.61
C TYR A 171 17.61 -15.49 6.97
N GLU A 172 17.57 -14.52 6.06
CA GLU A 172 18.76 -13.88 5.51
C GLU A 172 18.58 -12.36 5.47
N LEU A 173 19.69 -11.63 5.61
CA LEU A 173 19.70 -10.17 5.49
C LEU A 173 19.51 -9.80 4.02
N ALA A 174 18.39 -9.16 3.70
CA ALA A 174 18.07 -8.67 2.36
C ALA A 174 18.56 -7.24 2.09
N GLY A 175 18.94 -6.50 3.15
CA GLY A 175 19.59 -5.20 3.03
C GLY A 175 19.21 -4.22 4.14
N GLU A 176 19.48 -2.94 3.89
CA GLU A 176 19.09 -1.82 4.75
C GLU A 176 18.13 -0.89 4.01
N PHE A 177 17.23 -0.26 4.76
CA PHE A 177 16.28 0.71 4.21
C PHE A 177 16.04 1.87 5.19
N PRO A 178 15.73 3.06 4.68
CA PRO A 178 15.34 4.19 5.51
C PRO A 178 13.86 4.09 5.91
N LEU A 179 13.60 4.32 7.19
CA LEU A 179 12.31 4.73 7.72
C LEU A 179 12.20 6.26 7.74
N THR A 180 11.00 6.76 7.51
CA THR A 180 10.66 8.19 7.55
C THR A 180 9.29 8.37 8.20
N THR A 181 8.93 9.60 8.56
CA THR A 181 7.56 9.91 9.00
C THR A 181 6.69 10.32 7.83
N LEU A 182 5.37 10.23 8.03
CA LEU A 182 4.39 10.71 7.06
C LEU A 182 4.51 12.22 6.82
N ASP A 183 4.85 12.99 7.87
CA ASP A 183 5.12 14.42 7.74
C ASP A 183 6.27 14.70 6.78
N GLU A 184 7.39 13.97 6.89
CA GLU A 184 8.52 14.12 5.97
C GLU A 184 8.16 13.76 4.53
N VAL A 185 7.27 12.77 4.32
CA VAL A 185 6.77 12.42 2.98
C VAL A 185 5.98 13.57 2.36
N PHE A 186 5.15 14.25 3.15
CA PHE A 186 4.33 15.35 2.66
C PHE A 186 5.03 16.72 2.61
N LYS A 187 6.31 16.83 2.94
CA LYS A 187 7.01 18.11 2.81
C LYS A 187 7.18 18.51 1.34
N GLY A 188 7.20 19.82 1.11
CA GLY A 188 7.53 20.40 -0.20
C GLY A 188 6.47 20.11 -1.26
N THR A 189 6.87 19.50 -2.38
CA THR A 189 5.99 19.33 -3.56
C THR A 189 4.82 18.37 -3.32
N MET A 190 4.83 17.59 -2.24
CA MET A 190 3.79 16.63 -1.91
C MET A 190 2.79 17.17 -0.87
N GLU A 191 2.97 18.40 -0.37
CA GLU A 191 2.14 18.98 0.68
C GLU A 191 0.68 19.10 0.25
N ALA A 192 0.43 19.52 -1.00
CA ALA A 192 -0.90 19.59 -1.58
C ALA A 192 -1.59 18.23 -1.80
N LEU A 193 -0.85 17.11 -1.67
CA LEU A 193 -1.43 15.76 -1.71
C LEU A 193 -1.87 15.27 -0.34
N ALA A 194 -1.39 15.87 0.76
CA ALA A 194 -1.72 15.43 2.11
C ALA A 194 -3.23 15.47 2.37
N ASP A 195 -3.88 16.59 2.01
CA ASP A 195 -5.33 16.78 2.17
C ASP A 195 -6.16 15.94 1.18
N ARG A 196 -5.48 15.29 0.23
CA ARG A 196 -6.11 14.46 -0.81
C ARG A 196 -6.06 12.96 -0.51
N VAL A 197 -5.29 12.55 0.49
CA VAL A 197 -5.31 11.16 0.97
C VAL A 197 -6.60 10.96 1.74
N GLN A 198 -7.47 10.06 1.28
CA GLN A 198 -8.72 9.72 2.00
C GLN A 198 -8.84 8.24 2.37
N VAL A 199 -8.00 7.39 1.78
CA VAL A 199 -7.94 5.96 2.07
C VAL A 199 -6.48 5.61 2.31
N VAL A 200 -6.23 4.85 3.37
CA VAL A 200 -4.90 4.38 3.74
C VAL A 200 -4.95 2.86 3.90
N LYS A 201 -4.10 2.15 3.16
CA LYS A 201 -3.78 0.74 3.39
C LYS A 201 -2.50 0.66 4.21
N ILE A 202 -2.48 -0.15 5.25
CA ILE A 202 -1.31 -0.36 6.10
C ILE A 202 -1.11 -1.86 6.28
N ASP A 203 0.06 -2.33 5.91
CA ASP A 203 0.50 -3.73 6.00
C ASP A 203 2.03 -3.67 5.91
N VAL A 204 2.69 -3.61 7.07
CA VAL A 204 4.12 -3.25 7.18
C VAL A 204 4.88 -4.19 8.09
N GLU A 205 4.38 -5.42 8.22
CA GLU A 205 5.07 -6.54 8.85
C GLU A 205 5.54 -6.21 10.29
N GLY A 206 4.65 -5.62 11.10
CA GLY A 206 4.86 -5.36 12.54
C GLY A 206 5.15 -3.91 12.91
N PHE A 207 5.16 -3.00 11.94
CA PHE A 207 5.34 -1.54 12.16
C PHE A 207 4.00 -0.76 12.16
N GLU A 208 2.86 -1.46 12.15
CA GLU A 208 1.53 -0.87 12.06
C GLU A 208 1.27 0.14 13.19
N PRO A 209 1.63 -0.14 14.47
CA PRO A 209 1.43 0.83 15.54
C PRO A 209 2.18 2.16 15.32
N GLN A 210 3.41 2.10 14.80
CA GLN A 210 4.25 3.25 14.54
C GLN A 210 3.72 4.06 13.35
N VAL A 211 3.30 3.38 12.28
CA VAL A 211 2.65 4.05 11.13
C VAL A 211 1.35 4.71 11.59
N TYR A 212 0.52 4.00 12.34
CA TYR A 212 -0.76 4.49 12.83
C TYR A 212 -0.61 5.75 13.70
N ALA A 213 0.40 5.78 14.59
CA ALA A 213 0.68 6.94 15.42
C ALA A 213 0.97 8.22 14.61
N THR A 214 1.47 8.10 13.37
CA THR A 214 1.68 9.26 12.48
C THR A 214 0.45 9.71 11.71
N LEU A 215 -0.57 8.85 11.58
CA LEU A 215 -1.81 9.18 10.88
C LEU A 215 -2.76 10.00 11.77
N THR A 216 -2.77 9.72 13.07
CA THR A 216 -3.64 10.42 14.03
C THR A 216 -3.28 11.90 14.19
N THR A 217 -2.02 12.28 13.99
CA THR A 217 -1.56 13.67 14.08
C THR A 217 -1.93 14.54 12.87
N ARG A 218 -2.09 13.94 11.68
CA ARG A 218 -2.43 14.67 10.43
C ARG A 218 -3.85 14.48 9.95
N CYS A 219 -4.37 13.25 10.00
CA CYS A 219 -5.57 12.89 9.26
C CYS A 219 -6.86 12.96 10.08
N GLY A 220 -6.83 13.38 11.36
CA GLY A 220 -8.01 13.38 12.22
C GLY A 220 -8.68 12.00 12.32
N VAL A 221 -7.89 10.93 12.13
CA VAL A 221 -8.36 9.53 12.13
C VAL A 221 -8.63 9.13 13.57
N GLN A 222 -9.80 9.49 14.06
CA GLN A 222 -10.39 8.90 15.25
C GLN A 222 -11.18 7.70 14.75
N LEU A 223 -10.76 6.48 15.14
CA LEU A 223 -11.54 5.25 14.94
C LEU A 223 -12.98 5.53 15.42
N ALA A 224 -13.91 5.52 14.48
CA ALA A 224 -15.27 6.10 14.50
C ALA A 224 -15.99 6.12 15.88
N PRO A 225 -16.80 7.15 16.20
CA PRO A 225 -17.72 7.79 15.26
C PRO A 225 -17.59 9.33 15.17
N CYS A 226 -17.68 9.85 13.94
CA CYS A 226 -17.95 11.26 13.61
C CYS A 226 -16.76 12.24 13.32
N CYS A 227 -15.61 11.80 12.80
CA CYS A 227 -14.67 12.74 12.12
C CYS A 227 -14.28 12.27 10.71
N GLN A 228 -14.36 13.18 9.74
CA GLN A 228 -14.71 12.94 8.33
C GLN A 228 -13.55 13.11 7.31
N THR A 229 -12.39 12.48 7.49
CA THR A 229 -11.25 12.75 6.55
C THR A 229 -10.42 11.57 6.03
N CYS A 230 -10.39 10.40 6.68
CA CYS A 230 -9.66 9.21 6.17
C CYS A 230 -10.17 7.88 6.77
N HIS A 231 -10.19 6.81 5.96
CA HIS A 231 -10.36 5.43 6.44
C HIS A 231 -9.02 4.68 6.35
N ALA A 232 -8.57 4.08 7.46
CA ALA A 232 -7.38 3.24 7.52
C ALA A 232 -7.76 1.75 7.62
N PHE A 233 -7.12 0.91 6.84
CA PHE A 233 -7.24 -0.54 6.89
C PHE A 233 -5.92 -1.18 7.33
N PHE A 234 -6.02 -2.16 8.21
CA PHE A 234 -4.91 -3.00 8.66
C PHE A 234 -5.09 -4.39 8.07
N PHE A 235 -4.02 -4.93 7.50
CA PHE A 235 -3.96 -6.29 6.98
C PHE A 235 -2.77 -7.01 7.62
#